data_AF-A0A1Y3RK42-F1
#
_entry.id   AF-A0A1Y3RK42-F1
#
_cell.length_a   1.000
_cell.length_b   1.000
_cell.length_c   1.000
_cell.angle_alpha   90.00
_cell.angle_beta   90.00
_cell.angle_gamma   90.00
#
_symmetry.space_group_name_H-M   'P 1'
#
loop_
_entity.id
_entity.type
_entity.pdbx_description
1 polymer ?
#
loop_
_entity_poly.entity_id
_entity_poly.type
_entity_poly.pdbx_seq_one_letter_code
_entity_poly.pdbx_strand_id
1 'polypeptide(L)'
;MEEHTPVSAPQALEDLEVCYRDFIEKLKKSKASSVGEVMGNFFRAQGNPRVSYAVEEFDAAMTERLTTLTAVLETCPAEEACRLAAQALELMLFYPVPTDHTVAFSLSAFEGRAMALLPFLPPDKQREIASRYARRTTPRQMLPNQKKLWKALSQF
;
A
#
# COMPACT_ATOMS: atom_id res chain seq x y z
N MET A 1 -19.88 -27.96 10.30
CA MET A 1 -18.50 -27.46 10.44
C MET A 1 -18.21 -26.76 9.13
N GLU A 2 -18.22 -25.43 9.11
CA GLU A 2 -17.74 -24.70 7.94
C GLU A 2 -16.23 -24.92 7.87
N GLU A 3 -15.78 -25.69 6.88
CA GLU A 3 -14.37 -25.82 6.52
C GLU A 3 -13.90 -24.45 6.02
N HIS A 4 -13.40 -23.61 6.92
CA HIS A 4 -12.59 -22.47 6.51
C HIS A 4 -11.29 -23.04 5.93
N THR A 5 -11.25 -23.20 4.62
CA THR A 5 -10.02 -23.51 3.91
C THR A 5 -9.02 -22.40 4.23
N PRO A 6 -7.84 -22.71 4.82
CA PRO A 6 -6.87 -21.69 5.17
C PRO A 6 -6.44 -20.95 3.90
N VAL A 7 -6.44 -19.62 3.95
CA VAL A 7 -6.04 -18.76 2.83
C VAL A 7 -4.59 -19.09 2.46
N SER A 8 -4.36 -19.39 1.18
CA SER A 8 -3.01 -19.67 0.68
C SER A 8 -2.20 -18.38 0.53
N ALA A 9 -0.87 -18.49 0.55
CA ALA A 9 0.01 -17.33 0.42
C ALA A 9 -0.19 -16.55 -0.89
N PRO A 10 -0.35 -17.22 -2.06
CA PRO A 10 -0.70 -16.54 -3.29
C PRO A 10 -2.09 -15.87 -3.24
N GLN A 11 -3.08 -16.49 -2.61
CA GLN A 11 -4.41 -15.89 -2.45
C GLN A 11 -4.36 -14.63 -1.59
N ALA A 12 -3.58 -14.64 -0.49
CA ALA A 12 -3.42 -13.47 0.35
C ALA A 12 -2.76 -12.28 -0.38
N LEU A 13 -1.84 -12.57 -1.31
CA LEU A 13 -1.25 -11.55 -2.18
C LEU A 13 -2.25 -11.03 -3.22
N GLU A 14 -3.00 -11.92 -3.88
CA GLU A 14 -4.06 -11.52 -4.83
C GLU A 14 -5.13 -10.65 -4.16
N ASP A 15 -5.52 -11.00 -2.94
CA ASP A 15 -6.47 -10.24 -2.15
C ASP A 15 -5.96 -8.83 -1.82
N LEU A 16 -4.65 -8.69 -1.59
CA LEU A 16 -3.99 -7.40 -1.41
C LEU A 16 -4.01 -6.59 -2.72
N GLU A 17 -3.74 -7.22 -3.87
CA GLU A 17 -3.82 -6.59 -5.20
C GLU A 17 -5.24 -6.09 -5.50
N VAL A 18 -6.24 -6.92 -5.23
CA VAL A 18 -7.66 -6.58 -5.36
C VAL A 18 -8.00 -5.37 -4.49
N CYS A 19 -7.55 -5.36 -3.24
CA CYS A 19 -7.75 -4.24 -2.31
C CYS A 19 -7.22 -2.91 -2.87
N TYR A 20 -5.99 -2.90 -3.40
CA TYR A 20 -5.40 -1.72 -4.04
C TYR A 20 -6.19 -1.27 -5.28
N ARG A 21 -6.56 -2.21 -6.15
CA ARG A 21 -7.32 -1.92 -7.37
C ARG A 21 -8.67 -1.28 -7.04
N ASP A 22 -9.41 -1.86 -6.09
CA ASP A 22 -10.73 -1.39 -5.70
C ASP A 22 -10.65 -0.01 -5.05
N PHE A 23 -9.62 0.25 -4.24
CA PHE A 23 -9.36 1.57 -3.68
C PHE A 23 -9.10 2.62 -4.75
N ILE A 24 -8.25 2.31 -5.73
CA ILE A 24 -7.94 3.23 -6.82
C ILE A 24 -9.20 3.55 -7.65
N GLU A 25 -10.03 2.55 -7.94
CA GLU A 25 -11.30 2.75 -8.63
C GLU A 25 -12.27 3.61 -7.80
N LYS A 26 -12.34 3.40 -6.48
CA LYS A 26 -13.12 4.26 -5.57
C LYS A 26 -12.60 5.70 -5.56
N LEU A 27 -11.29 5.92 -5.52
CA LEU A 27 -10.71 7.27 -5.58
C LEU A 27 -11.02 7.97 -6.90
N LYS A 28 -10.92 7.27 -8.03
CA LYS A 28 -11.29 7.80 -9.35
C LYS A 28 -12.77 8.22 -9.39
N LYS A 29 -13.66 7.39 -8.86
CA LYS A 29 -15.10 7.68 -8.75
C LYS A 29 -15.42 8.80 -7.76
N SER A 30 -14.56 8.99 -6.77
CA SER A 30 -14.72 10.00 -5.72
C SER A 30 -14.30 11.40 -6.15
N LYS A 31 -13.63 11.56 -7.31
CA LYS A 31 -13.31 12.90 -7.86
C LYS A 31 -14.60 13.70 -7.99
N ALA A 32 -14.58 14.93 -7.48
CA ALA A 32 -15.75 15.80 -7.42
C ALA A 32 -16.40 15.90 -8.81
N SER A 33 -17.70 15.63 -8.86
CA SER A 33 -18.41 15.49 -10.13
C SER A 33 -18.73 16.85 -10.76
N SER A 34 -18.59 17.95 -9.99
CA SER A 34 -18.82 19.31 -10.45
C SER A 34 -18.04 20.38 -9.69
N VAL A 35 -17.84 21.54 -10.31
CA VAL A 35 -17.20 22.73 -9.73
C VAL A 35 -17.94 23.25 -8.48
N GLY A 36 -19.28 23.11 -8.43
CA GLY A 36 -20.09 23.52 -7.28
C GLY A 36 -19.83 22.69 -6.02
N GLU A 37 -19.55 21.39 -6.18
CA GLU A 37 -19.22 20.48 -5.08
C GLU A 37 -17.83 20.79 -4.50
N VAL A 38 -16.86 21.11 -5.37
CA VAL A 38 -15.52 21.56 -4.97
C VAL A 38 -15.59 22.87 -4.18
N MET A 39 -16.33 23.85 -4.69
CA MET A 39 -16.49 25.15 -4.02
C MET A 39 -17.22 25.00 -2.67
N GLY A 40 -18.28 24.19 -2.60
CA GLY A 40 -19.00 23.91 -1.35
C GLY A 40 -18.12 23.29 -0.26
N ASN A 41 -17.25 22.35 -0.64
CA ASN A 41 -16.29 21.73 0.27
C ASN A 41 -15.20 22.72 0.73
N PHE A 42 -14.70 23.53 -0.21
CA PHE A 42 -13.73 24.59 0.08
C PHE A 42 -14.27 25.61 1.09
N PHE A 43 -15.50 26.10 0.91
CA PHE A 43 -16.12 27.05 1.85
C PHE A 43 -16.37 26.46 3.24
N ARG A 44 -16.52 25.13 3.35
CA ARG A 44 -16.66 24.43 4.63
C ARG A 44 -15.31 24.05 5.26
N ALA A 45 -14.19 24.35 4.59
CA ALA A 45 -12.85 23.84 4.94
C ALA A 45 -12.81 22.30 5.11
N GLN A 46 -13.77 21.58 4.52
CA GLN A 46 -13.82 20.13 4.55
C GLN A 46 -13.19 19.61 3.25
N GLY A 47 -12.30 18.63 3.38
CA GLY A 47 -11.86 17.84 2.23
C GLY A 47 -13.04 17.13 1.56
N ASN A 48 -12.82 16.53 0.40
CA ASN A 48 -13.87 15.75 -0.26
C ASN A 48 -14.26 14.54 0.61
N PRO A 49 -15.47 14.48 1.18
CA PRO A 49 -15.84 13.43 2.13
C PRO A 49 -15.79 12.04 1.49
N ARG A 50 -16.04 11.92 0.17
CA ARG A 50 -15.95 10.64 -0.55
C ARG A 50 -14.52 10.09 -0.56
N VAL A 51 -13.53 10.98 -0.66
CA VAL A 51 -12.12 10.58 -0.58
C VAL A 51 -11.79 10.13 0.85
N SER A 52 -12.28 10.83 1.87
CA SER A 52 -12.08 10.43 3.27
C SER A 52 -12.65 9.03 3.54
N TYR A 53 -13.90 8.78 3.14
CA TYR A 53 -14.51 7.45 3.31
C TYR A 53 -13.76 6.35 2.56
N ALA A 54 -13.34 6.62 1.30
CA ALA A 54 -12.56 5.64 0.53
C ALA A 54 -11.23 5.31 1.21
N VAL A 55 -10.57 6.31 1.81
CA VAL A 55 -9.31 6.14 2.56
C VAL A 55 -9.52 5.34 3.85
N GLU A 56 -10.59 5.62 4.61
CA GLU A 56 -10.91 4.90 5.85
C GLU A 56 -11.26 3.43 5.58
N GLU A 57 -12.10 3.15 4.58
CA GLU A 57 -12.43 1.78 4.18
C GLU A 57 -11.18 1.02 3.71
N PHE A 58 -10.32 1.68 2.93
CA PHE A 58 -9.07 1.09 2.48
C PHE A 58 -8.11 0.84 3.64
N ASP A 59 -8.04 1.74 4.63
CA ASP A 59 -7.17 1.57 5.81
C ASP A 59 -7.54 0.30 6.59
N ALA A 60 -8.83 0.08 6.83
CA ALA A 60 -9.32 -1.12 7.49
C ALA A 60 -9.01 -2.39 6.68
N ALA A 61 -9.39 -2.40 5.39
CA ALA A 61 -9.19 -3.55 4.51
C ALA A 61 -7.69 -3.88 4.32
N MET A 62 -6.85 -2.86 4.11
CA MET A 62 -5.41 -2.99 3.98
C MET A 62 -4.77 -3.57 5.25
N THR A 63 -5.24 -3.14 6.43
CA THR A 63 -4.76 -3.69 7.71
C THR A 63 -5.03 -5.19 7.80
N GLU A 64 -6.25 -5.60 7.49
CA GLU A 64 -6.67 -7.00 7.51
C GLU A 64 -5.85 -7.83 6.51
N ARG A 65 -5.81 -7.41 5.23
CA ARG A 65 -5.08 -8.14 4.18
C ARG A 65 -3.60 -8.28 4.46
N LEU A 66 -2.96 -7.22 4.96
CA LEU A 66 -1.54 -7.28 5.30
C LEU A 66 -1.29 -8.22 6.48
N THR A 67 -2.17 -8.21 7.49
CA THR A 67 -2.08 -9.11 8.65
C THR A 67 -2.23 -10.57 8.22
N THR A 68 -3.21 -10.86 7.36
CA THR A 68 -3.38 -12.20 6.79
C THR A 68 -2.17 -12.62 5.98
N LEU A 69 -1.66 -11.75 5.11
CA LEU A 69 -0.47 -12.04 4.30
C LEU A 69 0.73 -12.36 5.19
N THR A 70 1.06 -11.51 6.17
CA THR A 70 2.22 -11.76 7.04
C THR A 70 2.08 -13.06 7.85
N ALA A 71 0.89 -13.36 8.36
CA ALA A 71 0.64 -14.60 9.09
C ALA A 71 0.88 -15.84 8.21
N VAL A 72 0.46 -15.79 6.93
CA VAL A 72 0.70 -16.89 6.01
C VAL A 72 2.19 -16.98 5.62
N LEU A 73 2.86 -15.84 5.39
CA LEU A 73 4.30 -15.82 5.05
C LEU A 73 5.17 -16.41 6.16
N GLU A 74 4.80 -16.25 7.43
CA GLU A 74 5.50 -16.87 8.58
C GLU A 74 5.48 -18.40 8.54
N THR A 75 4.47 -18.99 7.90
CA THR A 75 4.31 -20.44 7.77
C THR A 75 4.91 -21.00 6.48
N CYS A 76 5.33 -20.14 5.55
CA CYS A 76 5.87 -20.53 4.26
C CYS A 76 7.36 -20.88 4.34
N PRO A 77 7.87 -21.72 3.42
CA PRO A 77 9.31 -21.84 3.21
C PRO A 77 9.95 -20.48 2.93
N ALA A 78 11.15 -20.24 3.45
CA ALA A 78 11.80 -18.92 3.41
C ALA A 78 11.94 -18.35 1.98
N GLU A 79 12.24 -19.19 0.99
CA GLU A 79 12.34 -18.77 -0.41
C GLU A 79 11.00 -18.25 -0.96
N GLU A 80 9.91 -18.95 -0.65
CA GLU A 80 8.57 -18.58 -1.08
C GLU A 80 8.07 -17.34 -0.33
N ALA A 81 8.30 -17.28 0.98
CA ALA A 81 7.99 -16.11 1.79
C ALA A 81 8.72 -14.86 1.26
N CYS A 82 10.01 -15.00 0.94
CA CYS A 82 10.80 -13.91 0.36
C CYS A 82 10.27 -13.48 -1.01
N ARG A 83 9.90 -14.43 -1.87
CA ARG A 83 9.36 -14.14 -3.22
C ARG A 83 8.06 -13.36 -3.12
N LEU A 84 7.13 -13.82 -2.28
CA LEU A 84 5.81 -13.20 -2.11
C LEU A 84 5.89 -11.86 -1.38
N ALA A 85 6.73 -11.73 -0.34
CA ALA A 85 6.97 -10.46 0.34
C ALA A 85 7.56 -9.41 -0.61
N ALA A 86 8.46 -9.82 -1.51
CA ALA A 86 8.99 -8.94 -2.54
C ALA A 86 7.89 -8.48 -3.51
N GLN A 87 7.01 -9.38 -3.96
CA GLN A 87 5.88 -9.02 -4.83
C GLN A 87 4.90 -8.08 -4.14
N ALA A 88 4.58 -8.31 -2.87
CA ALA A 88 3.76 -7.41 -2.07
C ALA A 88 4.39 -6.02 -1.91
N LEU A 89 5.71 -5.95 -1.67
CA LEU A 89 6.44 -4.67 -1.64
C LEU A 89 6.44 -3.97 -3.00
N GLU A 90 6.59 -4.72 -4.08
CA GLU A 90 6.51 -4.17 -5.44
C GLU A 90 5.14 -3.57 -5.74
N LEU A 91 4.06 -4.25 -5.35
CA LEU A 91 2.72 -3.71 -5.40
C LEU A 91 2.64 -2.44 -4.56
N MET A 92 2.93 -2.50 -3.26
CA MET A 92 2.71 -1.37 -2.36
C MET A 92 3.52 -0.12 -2.71
N LEU A 93 4.68 -0.27 -3.35
CA LEU A 93 5.60 0.83 -3.66
C LEU A 93 5.64 1.20 -5.15
N PHE A 94 5.47 0.31 -6.10
CA PHE A 94 5.72 0.64 -7.51
C PHE A 94 4.48 0.53 -8.39
N TYR A 95 3.43 -0.17 -7.93
CA TYR A 95 2.30 -0.47 -8.79
C TYR A 95 0.91 -0.32 -8.13
N PRO A 96 -0.12 0.00 -8.93
CA PRO A 96 0.01 0.57 -10.27
C PRO A 96 0.62 1.98 -10.19
N VAL A 97 1.25 2.42 -11.28
CA VAL A 97 1.77 3.78 -11.37
C VAL A 97 0.58 4.76 -11.40
N PRO A 98 0.42 5.64 -10.39
CA PRO A 98 -0.73 6.52 -10.31
C PRO A 98 -0.76 7.49 -11.49
N THR A 99 -1.94 7.69 -12.10
CA THR A 99 -2.12 8.63 -13.21
C THR A 99 -2.49 10.04 -12.76
N ASP A 100 -2.82 10.23 -11.49
CA ASP A 100 -3.16 11.53 -10.90
C ASP A 100 -2.62 11.71 -9.48
N HIS A 101 -2.56 12.98 -9.07
CA HIS A 101 -1.96 13.39 -7.80
C HIS A 101 -2.76 12.93 -6.58
N THR A 102 -4.09 12.82 -6.68
CA THR A 102 -4.92 12.37 -5.55
C THR A 102 -4.64 10.90 -5.26
N VAL A 103 -4.65 10.06 -6.30
CA VAL A 103 -4.30 8.64 -6.15
C VAL A 103 -2.86 8.49 -5.67
N ALA A 104 -1.91 9.24 -6.24
CA ALA A 104 -0.51 9.20 -5.82
C ALA A 104 -0.32 9.56 -4.34
N PHE A 105 -0.96 10.64 -3.89
CA PHE A 105 -0.89 11.10 -2.51
C PHE A 105 -1.55 10.11 -1.55
N SER A 106 -2.76 9.64 -1.88
CA SER A 106 -3.48 8.65 -1.08
C SER A 106 -2.68 7.37 -0.92
N LEU A 107 -2.12 6.78 -1.98
CA LEU A 107 -1.29 5.57 -1.89
C LEU A 107 -0.01 5.81 -1.08
N SER A 108 0.64 6.96 -1.26
CA SER A 108 1.85 7.34 -0.51
C SER A 108 1.63 7.35 1.01
N ALA A 109 0.41 7.61 1.48
CA ALA A 109 0.06 7.58 2.90
C ALA A 109 0.17 6.16 3.50
N PHE A 110 -0.02 5.11 2.69
CA PHE A 110 -0.02 3.72 3.13
C PHE A 110 1.31 3.00 2.93
N GLU A 111 2.25 3.57 2.18
CA GLU A 111 3.55 2.92 1.89
C GLU A 111 4.30 2.52 3.16
N GLY A 112 4.20 3.29 4.25
CA GLY A 112 4.81 2.96 5.54
C GLY A 112 4.37 1.61 6.14
N ARG A 113 3.21 1.08 5.73
CA ARG A 113 2.72 -0.25 6.16
C ARG A 113 3.58 -1.38 5.59
N ALA A 114 4.29 -1.13 4.49
CA ALA A 114 5.16 -2.13 3.88
C ALA A 114 6.33 -2.54 4.80
N MET A 115 6.59 -1.82 5.89
CA MET A 115 7.56 -2.25 6.91
C MET A 115 7.28 -3.66 7.44
N ALA A 116 6.01 -4.09 7.47
CA ALA A 116 5.64 -5.44 7.92
C ALA A 116 6.24 -6.56 7.05
N LEU A 117 6.67 -6.25 5.82
CA LEU A 117 7.20 -7.21 4.86
C LEU A 117 8.73 -7.35 4.93
N LEU A 118 9.43 -6.43 5.61
CA LEU A 118 10.89 -6.43 5.70
C LEU A 118 11.48 -7.69 6.34
N PRO A 119 10.90 -8.27 7.41
CA PRO A 119 11.45 -9.46 8.04
C PRO A 119 11.59 -10.67 7.10
N PHE A 120 10.81 -10.72 6.03
CA PHE A 120 10.83 -11.81 5.04
C PHE A 120 11.84 -11.59 3.92
N LEU A 121 12.54 -10.45 3.90
CA LEU A 121 13.51 -10.12 2.86
C LEU A 121 14.95 -10.19 3.37
N PRO A 122 15.85 -10.86 2.63
CA PRO A 122 17.28 -10.79 2.91
C PRO A 122 17.81 -9.36 2.71
N PRO A 123 18.89 -8.97 3.43
CA PRO A 123 19.50 -7.64 3.35
C PRO A 123 19.74 -7.11 1.92
N ASP A 124 20.21 -7.97 1.02
CA ASP A 124 20.51 -7.58 -0.37
C ASP A 124 19.27 -7.10 -1.12
N LYS A 125 18.13 -7.80 -0.94
CA LYS A 125 16.86 -7.41 -1.55
C LYS A 125 16.32 -6.12 -0.92
N GLN A 126 16.48 -5.93 0.39
CA GLN A 126 16.06 -4.68 1.04
C GLN A 126 16.84 -3.48 0.49
N ARG A 127 18.16 -3.62 0.30
CA ARG A 127 19.02 -2.58 -0.31
C ARG A 127 18.67 -2.29 -1.76
N GLU A 128 18.35 -3.31 -2.55
CA GLU A 128 17.90 -3.16 -3.93
C GLU A 128 16.60 -2.33 -4.00
N ILE A 129 15.61 -2.68 -3.18
CA ILE A 129 14.33 -1.99 -3.09
C ILE A 129 14.53 -0.55 -2.59
N ALA A 130 15.36 -0.34 -1.56
CA ALA A 130 15.70 0.99 -1.06
C ALA A 130 16.26 1.89 -2.17
N SER A 131 17.16 1.35 -2.99
CA SER A 131 17.78 2.05 -4.11
C SER A 131 16.75 2.41 -5.19
N ARG A 132 15.86 1.48 -5.54
CA ARG A 132 14.75 1.73 -6.47
C ARG A 132 13.77 2.77 -5.93
N TYR A 133 13.43 2.70 -4.65
CA TYR A 133 12.52 3.62 -4.00
C TYR A 133 13.06 5.05 -3.97
N ALA A 134 14.35 5.22 -3.66
CA ALA A 134 15.03 6.51 -3.69
C ALA A 134 15.13 7.13 -5.10
N ARG A 135 15.15 6.29 -6.16
CA ARG A 135 15.08 6.76 -7.55
C ARG A 135 13.68 7.27 -7.93
N ARG A 136 12.63 6.62 -7.40
CA ARG A 136 11.22 7.01 -7.63
C ARG A 136 10.86 8.30 -6.88
N THR A 137 11.22 8.36 -5.60
CA THR A 137 10.97 9.51 -4.72
C THR A 137 12.26 9.81 -3.99
N THR A 138 12.88 10.96 -4.23
CA THR A 138 14.16 11.26 -3.57
C THR A 138 13.95 11.40 -2.05
N PRO A 139 14.93 11.03 -1.18
CA PRO A 139 14.77 11.08 0.27
C PRO A 139 14.39 12.45 0.86
N ARG A 140 14.60 13.53 0.11
CA ARG A 140 14.20 14.90 0.48
C ARG A 140 12.72 15.19 0.20
N GLN A 141 12.11 14.46 -0.73
CA GLN A 141 10.71 14.57 -1.14
C GLN A 141 9.81 13.53 -0.45
N MET A 142 10.40 12.52 0.20
CA MET A 142 9.67 11.49 0.93
C MET A 142 8.89 12.10 2.11
N LEU A 143 7.63 11.71 2.22
CA LEU A 143 6.79 11.92 3.40
C LEU A 143 7.38 11.20 4.63
N PRO A 144 6.98 11.58 5.86
CA PRO A 144 7.55 10.99 7.08
C PRO A 144 7.48 9.45 7.15
N ASN A 145 6.36 8.86 6.72
CA ASN A 145 6.15 7.41 6.66
C ASN A 145 7.04 6.73 5.60
N GLN A 146 7.15 7.33 4.41
CA GLN A 146 8.02 6.88 3.31
C GLN A 146 9.48 6.89 3.74
N LYS A 147 9.91 7.98 4.39
CA LYS A 147 11.28 8.13 4.89
C LYS A 147 11.61 7.13 5.98
N LYS A 148 10.64 6.79 6.85
CA LYS A 148 10.78 5.75 7.87
C LYS A 148 11.02 4.38 7.21
N LEU A 149 10.17 4.01 6.23
CA LEU A 149 10.32 2.78 5.47
C LEU A 149 11.67 2.72 4.73
N TRP A 150 12.01 3.77 3.99
CA TRP A 150 13.26 3.84 3.22
C TRP A 150 14.48 3.66 4.12
N LYS A 151 14.50 4.32 5.29
CA LYS A 151 15.57 4.13 6.27
C LYS A 151 15.65 2.68 6.74
N ALA A 152 14.52 2.04 7.06
CA ALA A 152 14.50 0.65 7.48
C ALA A 152 15.04 -0.29 6.40
N LEU A 153 14.66 -0.08 5.14
CA LEU A 153 15.19 -0.83 3.99
C LEU A 153 16.70 -0.59 3.75
N SER A 154 17.24 0.55 4.21
CA SER A 154 18.63 0.97 3.99
C SER A 154 19.57 0.67 5.17
N GLN A 155 19.09 0.00 6.23
CA GLN A 155 19.86 -0.20 7.47
C GLN A 155 20.93 -1.30 7.38
N PHE A 156 20.98 -2.05 6.28
CA PHE A 156 21.90 -3.17 6.07
C PHE A 156 22.94 -2.89 5.00
#